data_AF-A0A257TL67-F1
#
_entry.id   AF-A0A257TL67-F1
#
_cell.length_a   1.000
_cell.length_b   1.000
_cell.length_c   1.000
_cell.angle_alpha   90.00
_cell.angle_beta   90.00
_cell.angle_gamma   90.00
#
_symmetry.space_group_name_H-M   'P 1'
#
loop_
_entity.id
_entity.type
_entity.pdbx_description
1 polymer ?
#
loop_
_entity_poly.entity_id
_entity_poly.type
_entity_poly.pdbx_seq_one_letter_code
_entity_poly.pdbx_strand_id
1 'polypeptide(L)'
;MMLRDNLAQAILPIVLFTVRLSAAQEVRDVVDPSGQQWREVHRTVRYPVSETQCVDQQQTSYQEHYDVQMCDTYRTSYAPVTEYRWESYWVNRFNPFAQPYLAQRLVPRTYLEARTEVVKVPVTQRNLVPVTRTVRVPVTTQRLVDHDVLVSRHLVSSQAPTVAANPAPALTSSASSLEVGGVRQLDANRPRSIARVPNGTGVTAAAVPSLGPDRR
;
A
#
# COMPACT_ATOMS: atom_id res chain seq x y z
N MET A 1 39.15 -0.81 32.48
CA MET A 1 39.73 -0.74 31.11
C MET A 1 38.70 -0.04 30.23
N MET A 2 38.62 1.28 30.35
CA MET A 2 37.65 2.12 29.62
C MET A 2 38.40 2.86 28.52
N LEU A 3 37.91 2.69 27.31
CA LEU A 3 38.50 3.19 26.08
C LEU A 3 38.15 4.68 25.92
N ARG A 4 39.20 5.45 25.69
CA ARG A 4 39.34 6.83 25.18
C ARG A 4 38.15 7.38 24.36
N ASP A 5 37.69 8.58 24.75
CA ASP A 5 36.99 9.51 23.86
C ASP A 5 37.90 10.70 23.54
N ASN A 6 38.41 10.73 22.32
CA ASN A 6 39.15 11.86 21.74
C ASN A 6 38.14 12.83 21.12
N LEU A 7 38.04 14.03 21.68
CA LEU A 7 37.39 15.20 21.08
C LEU A 7 38.21 15.66 19.86
N ALA A 8 37.85 15.18 18.67
CA ALA A 8 38.29 15.76 17.40
C ALA A 8 37.20 16.74 16.91
N GLN A 9 37.44 18.04 17.12
CA GLN A 9 36.67 19.12 16.49
C GLN A 9 36.90 19.08 14.98
N ALA A 10 35.89 18.65 14.22
CA ALA A 10 35.88 18.76 12.77
C ALA A 10 35.20 20.08 12.38
N ILE A 11 36.02 21.05 11.96
CA ILE A 11 35.59 22.30 11.35
C ILE A 11 35.07 21.99 9.95
N LEU A 12 33.77 22.24 9.72
CA LEU A 12 33.08 21.97 8.47
C LEU A 12 33.11 23.23 7.59
N PRO A 13 33.77 23.25 6.41
CA PRO A 13 33.68 24.40 5.52
C PRO A 13 32.32 24.38 4.79
N ILE A 14 31.52 25.41 4.98
CA ILE A 14 30.32 25.68 4.18
C ILE A 14 30.79 26.07 2.78
N VAL A 15 30.85 25.09 1.87
CA VAL A 15 31.07 25.33 0.44
C VAL A 15 29.75 25.80 -0.16
N LEU A 16 29.63 27.11 -0.34
CA LEU A 16 28.53 27.74 -1.05
C LEU A 16 28.65 27.40 -2.55
N PHE A 17 27.99 26.32 -2.99
CA PHE A 17 27.91 25.94 -4.40
C PHE A 17 27.03 26.96 -5.13
N THR A 18 27.66 27.99 -5.71
CA THR A 18 27.00 28.90 -6.64
C THR A 18 26.76 28.16 -7.95
N VAL A 19 25.54 27.67 -8.15
CA VAL A 19 25.11 27.09 -9.43
C VAL A 19 25.09 28.21 -10.47
N ARG A 20 26.15 28.32 -11.26
CA ARG A 20 26.16 29.13 -12.48
C ARG A 20 25.34 28.38 -13.54
N LEU A 21 24.07 28.75 -13.68
CA LEU A 21 23.23 28.33 -14.81
C LEU A 21 23.70 29.09 -16.08
N SER A 22 24.84 28.69 -16.64
CA SER A 22 25.25 29.19 -17.95
C SER A 22 24.48 28.42 -19.00
N ALA A 23 23.33 28.95 -19.43
CA ALA A 23 22.68 28.48 -20.64
C ALA A 23 23.56 28.90 -21.82
N ALA A 24 24.37 27.97 -22.33
CA ALA A 24 25.11 28.19 -23.56
C ALA A 24 24.08 28.47 -24.68
N GLN A 25 24.06 29.69 -25.19
CA GLN A 25 23.33 30.02 -26.41
C GLN A 25 24.23 29.67 -27.58
N GLU A 26 23.78 28.73 -28.39
CA GLU A 26 24.47 28.34 -29.61
C GLU A 26 23.88 29.13 -30.78
N VAL A 27 24.74 29.84 -31.50
CA VAL A 27 24.35 30.62 -32.67
C VAL A 27 24.76 29.82 -33.90
N ARG A 28 23.78 29.41 -34.70
CA ARG A 28 24.00 28.69 -35.96
C ARG A 28 23.56 29.56 -37.14
N ASP A 29 24.41 29.67 -38.14
CA ASP A 29 24.07 30.33 -39.40
C ASP A 29 23.61 29.25 -40.39
N VAL A 30 22.34 29.31 -40.81
CA VAL A 30 21.70 28.33 -41.70
C VAL A 30 21.31 29.01 -43.01
N VAL A 31 21.61 28.36 -44.13
CA VAL A 31 21.25 28.83 -45.48
C VAL A 31 20.02 28.05 -45.95
N ASP A 32 18.92 28.76 -46.20
CA ASP A 32 17.72 28.15 -46.78
C ASP A 32 17.94 27.83 -48.27
N PRO A 33 17.21 26.85 -48.84
CA PRO A 33 17.25 26.55 -50.27
C PRO A 33 16.90 27.74 -51.18
N SER A 34 16.27 28.79 -50.64
CA SER A 34 15.96 30.06 -51.30
C SER A 34 17.13 31.05 -51.33
N GLY A 35 18.31 30.70 -50.80
CA GLY A 35 19.49 31.55 -50.73
C GLY A 35 19.47 32.59 -49.61
N GLN A 36 18.46 32.56 -48.74
CA GLN A 36 18.36 33.46 -47.58
C GLN A 36 19.21 32.92 -46.42
N GLN A 37 20.01 33.80 -45.81
CA GLN A 37 20.81 33.46 -44.64
C GLN A 37 20.08 33.83 -43.35
N TRP A 38 19.85 32.82 -42.52
CA TRP A 38 19.23 32.97 -41.22
C TRP A 38 20.24 32.70 -40.13
N ARG A 39 20.22 33.53 -39.10
CA ARG A 39 20.92 33.25 -37.87
C ARG A 39 19.91 32.77 -36.83
N GLU A 40 20.12 31.55 -36.37
CA GLU A 40 19.26 30.89 -35.40
C GLU A 40 19.97 30.86 -34.05
N VAL A 41 19.27 31.32 -33.01
CA VAL A 41 19.73 31.25 -31.64
C VAL A 41 19.05 30.06 -30.98
N HIS A 42 19.82 29.02 -30.73
CA HIS A 42 19.39 27.79 -30.07
C HIS A 42 19.73 27.87 -28.58
N ARG A 43 18.82 27.40 -27.74
CA ARG A 43 18.99 27.35 -26.28
C ARG A 43 18.59 25.97 -25.79
N THR A 44 19.54 25.30 -25.14
CA THR A 44 19.26 24.06 -24.43
C THR A 44 18.52 24.37 -23.12
N VAL A 45 17.29 23.89 -23.01
CA VAL A 45 16.46 23.98 -21.80
C VAL A 45 16.23 22.59 -21.23
N ARG A 46 16.30 22.48 -19.90
CA ARG A 46 16.06 21.21 -19.19
C ARG A 46 14.61 21.09 -18.81
N TYR A 47 13.94 20.06 -19.29
CA TYR A 47 12.56 19.73 -18.88
C TYR A 47 12.55 18.50 -17.98
N PRO A 48 11.80 18.52 -16.85
CA PRO A 48 11.58 17.31 -16.07
C PRO A 48 10.61 16.39 -16.81
N VAL A 49 11.06 15.18 -17.10
CA VAL A 49 10.24 14.11 -17.66
C VAL A 49 10.06 13.05 -16.57
N SER A 50 8.81 12.72 -16.27
CA SER A 50 8.44 11.65 -15.34
C SER A 50 8.46 10.31 -16.07
N GLU A 51 9.30 9.40 -15.60
CA GLU A 51 9.36 8.01 -16.07
C GLU A 51 8.87 7.08 -14.96
N THR A 52 7.89 6.23 -15.26
CA THR A 52 7.38 5.23 -14.32
C THR A 52 8.00 3.88 -14.64
N GLN A 53 8.82 3.37 -13.72
CA GLN A 53 9.42 2.05 -13.83
C GLN A 53 8.88 1.13 -12.75
N CYS A 54 8.56 -0.10 -13.12
CA CYS A 54 8.10 -1.11 -12.18
C CYS A 54 9.30 -1.80 -11.53
N VAL A 55 9.51 -1.57 -10.24
CA VAL A 55 10.61 -2.14 -9.46
C VAL A 55 10.07 -3.25 -8.56
N ASP A 56 10.78 -4.38 -8.49
CA ASP A 56 10.45 -5.47 -7.61
C ASP A 56 10.88 -5.13 -6.18
N GLN A 57 9.91 -5.04 -5.27
CA GLN A 57 10.13 -4.75 -3.86
C GLN A 57 9.72 -5.95 -3.01
N GLN A 58 10.58 -6.34 -2.07
CA GLN A 58 10.21 -7.35 -1.07
C GLN A 58 9.32 -6.70 0.00
N GLN A 59 8.11 -7.24 0.18
CA GLN A 59 7.20 -6.83 1.23
C GLN A 59 7.00 -8.00 2.20
N THR A 60 7.26 -7.77 3.48
CA THR A 60 6.93 -8.73 4.54
C THR A 60 5.53 -8.44 5.05
N SER A 61 4.64 -9.42 4.95
CA SER A 61 3.30 -9.39 5.54
C SER A 61 3.21 -10.45 6.64
N TYR A 62 2.52 -10.15 7.73
CA TYR A 62 2.29 -11.13 8.79
C TYR A 62 0.97 -11.85 8.53
N GLN A 63 1.04 -13.17 8.41
CA GLN A 63 -0.14 -14.02 8.27
C GLN A 63 -0.42 -14.76 9.57
N GLU A 64 -1.70 -14.94 9.86
CA GLU A 64 -2.13 -15.72 11.02
C GLU A 64 -1.91 -17.21 10.75
N HIS A 65 -1.21 -17.86 11.67
CA HIS A 65 -1.02 -19.30 11.71
C HIS A 65 -1.58 -19.83 13.03
N TYR A 66 -2.35 -20.91 12.97
CA TYR A 66 -3.00 -21.51 14.13
C TYR A 66 -2.38 -22.88 14.39
N ASP A 67 -1.71 -23.01 15.53
CA ASP A 67 -1.11 -24.27 15.97
C ASP A 67 -1.99 -24.90 17.05
N VAL A 68 -2.32 -26.18 16.87
CA VAL A 68 -3.07 -26.96 17.88
C VAL A 68 -2.09 -27.86 18.61
N GLN A 69 -1.91 -27.60 19.91
CA GLN A 69 -1.06 -28.43 20.77
C GLN A 69 -1.92 -29.14 21.80
N MET A 70 -1.67 -30.44 21.99
CA MET A 70 -2.35 -31.23 23.01
C MET A 70 -1.62 -31.05 24.34
N CYS A 71 -2.26 -30.38 25.29
CA CYS A 71 -1.70 -30.16 26.62
C CYS A 71 -2.37 -31.09 27.64
N ASP A 72 -1.56 -31.72 28.48
CA ASP A 72 -2.04 -32.54 29.58
C ASP A 72 -2.64 -31.63 30.67
N THR A 73 -3.90 -31.86 30.99
CA THR A 73 -4.65 -31.13 32.03
C THR A 73 -5.17 -32.11 33.06
N TYR A 74 -4.96 -31.81 34.35
CA TYR A 74 -5.51 -32.61 35.43
C TYR A 74 -6.99 -32.27 35.65
N ARG A 75 -7.85 -33.28 35.56
CA ARG A 75 -9.27 -33.16 35.87
C ARG A 75 -9.58 -34.02 37.09
N THR A 76 -10.20 -33.42 38.10
CA THR A 76 -10.75 -34.15 39.23
C THR A 76 -12.25 -34.34 39.02
N SER A 77 -12.71 -35.59 39.07
CA SER A 77 -14.13 -35.95 39.06
C SER A 77 -14.50 -36.61 40.39
N TYR A 78 -15.75 -36.44 40.81
CA TYR A 78 -16.28 -37.07 42.01
C TYR A 78 -17.26 -38.16 41.60
N ALA A 79 -16.98 -39.39 42.01
CA ALA A 79 -17.86 -40.52 41.77
C ALA A 79 -18.49 -40.98 43.10
N PRO A 80 -19.81 -41.23 43.15
CA PRO A 80 -20.43 -41.78 44.35
C PRO A 80 -20.00 -43.25 44.50
N VAL A 81 -19.42 -43.59 45.63
CA VAL A 81 -19.08 -44.96 46.02
C VAL A 81 -19.97 -45.36 47.18
N THR A 82 -20.66 -46.49 47.03
CA THR A 82 -21.51 -47.05 48.08
C THR A 82 -20.81 -48.26 48.69
N GLU A 83 -20.45 -48.15 49.96
CA GLU A 83 -19.90 -49.27 50.73
C GLU A 83 -20.93 -49.75 51.74
N TYR A 84 -21.10 -51.07 51.82
CA TYR A 84 -21.92 -51.68 52.86
C TYR A 84 -21.08 -51.89 54.11
N ARG A 85 -21.52 -51.32 55.24
CA ARG A 85 -20.87 -51.49 56.53
C ARG A 85 -21.86 -52.07 57.54
N TRP A 86 -21.37 -52.97 58.38
CA TRP A 86 -22.14 -53.47 59.51
C TRP A 86 -22.24 -52.37 60.57
N GLU A 87 -23.47 -52.00 60.89
CA GLU A 87 -23.75 -51.04 61.96
C GLU A 87 -24.59 -51.73 63.05
N SER A 88 -24.14 -51.56 64.29
CA SER A 88 -24.88 -51.99 65.46
C SER A 88 -25.98 -50.98 65.77
N TYR A 89 -27.20 -51.46 65.99
CA TYR A 89 -28.33 -50.64 66.41
C TYR A 89 -29.15 -51.37 67.49
N TRP A 90 -29.84 -50.60 68.31
CA TRP A 90 -30.72 -51.14 69.34
C TRP A 90 -32.10 -51.42 68.75
N VAL A 91 -32.49 -52.69 68.75
CA VAL A 91 -33.87 -53.10 68.42
C VAL A 91 -34.75 -52.89 69.66
N ASN A 92 -36.00 -52.48 69.47
CA ASN A 92 -37.00 -52.29 70.54
C ASN A 92 -36.62 -51.28 71.64
N ARG A 93 -35.64 -50.39 71.42
CA ARG A 93 -35.22 -49.38 72.42
C ARG A 93 -36.37 -48.53 72.98
N PHE A 94 -37.40 -48.29 72.18
CA PHE A 94 -38.55 -47.46 72.57
C PHE A 94 -39.82 -48.28 72.88
N ASN A 95 -39.76 -49.61 72.83
CA ASN A 95 -40.90 -50.46 73.16
C ASN A 95 -40.81 -50.90 74.64
N PRO A 96 -41.71 -50.44 75.54
CA PRO A 96 -41.65 -50.78 76.95
C PRO A 96 -42.06 -52.23 77.26
N PHE A 97 -42.64 -52.97 76.29
CA PHE A 97 -43.10 -54.35 76.46
C PHE A 97 -42.14 -55.40 75.90
N ALA A 98 -41.03 -54.98 75.28
CA ALA A 98 -40.03 -55.89 74.71
C ALA A 98 -38.63 -55.50 75.20
N GLN A 99 -37.81 -56.50 75.55
CA GLN A 99 -36.44 -56.25 75.97
C GLN A 99 -35.62 -55.70 74.79
N PRO A 100 -34.95 -54.54 74.92
CA PRO A 100 -34.07 -54.05 73.86
C PRO A 100 -32.83 -54.93 73.75
N TYR A 101 -32.43 -55.22 72.53
CA TYR A 101 -31.22 -56.00 72.25
C TYR A 101 -30.40 -55.37 71.12
N LEU A 102 -29.10 -55.64 71.13
CA LEU A 102 -28.18 -55.14 70.11
C LEU A 102 -28.24 -56.08 68.90
N ALA A 103 -28.55 -55.53 67.74
CA ALA A 103 -28.49 -56.25 66.47
C ALA A 103 -27.55 -55.53 65.50
N GLN A 104 -27.03 -56.26 64.54
CA GLN A 104 -26.25 -55.69 63.44
C GLN A 104 -27.11 -55.69 62.18
N ARG A 105 -27.02 -54.61 61.41
CA ARG A 105 -27.60 -54.53 60.07
C ARG A 105 -26.56 -54.01 59.08
N LEU A 106 -26.69 -54.46 57.84
CA LEU A 106 -25.86 -53.99 56.75
C LEU A 106 -26.44 -52.67 56.23
N VAL A 107 -25.69 -51.57 56.36
CA VAL A 107 -26.13 -50.22 55.95
C VAL A 107 -25.27 -49.74 54.78
N PRO A 108 -25.88 -49.29 53.67
CA PRO A 108 -25.13 -48.64 52.60
C PRO A 108 -24.72 -47.23 53.04
N ARG A 109 -23.42 -46.94 53.03
CA ARG A 109 -22.88 -45.58 53.17
C ARG A 109 -22.38 -45.11 51.82
N THR A 110 -22.94 -44.01 51.34
CA THR A 110 -22.50 -43.37 50.10
C THR A 110 -21.59 -42.20 50.44
N TYR A 111 -20.40 -42.17 49.83
CA TYR A 111 -19.51 -41.00 49.88
C TYR A 111 -18.98 -40.69 48.48
N LEU A 112 -18.53 -39.45 48.29
CA LEU A 112 -17.91 -39.02 47.03
C LEU A 112 -16.42 -39.32 47.07
N GLU A 113 -15.97 -40.18 46.17
CA GLU A 113 -14.55 -40.45 45.95
C GLU A 113 -14.02 -39.51 44.87
N ALA A 114 -12.95 -38.77 45.17
CA ALA A 114 -12.26 -37.93 44.19
C ALA A 114 -11.31 -38.79 43.34
N ARG A 115 -11.49 -38.75 42.03
CA ARG A 115 -10.61 -39.40 41.05
C ARG A 115 -9.96 -38.34 40.17
N THR A 116 -8.64 -38.30 40.16
CA THR A 116 -7.87 -37.39 39.31
C THR A 116 -7.38 -38.16 38.09
N GLU A 117 -7.70 -37.65 36.92
CA GLU A 117 -7.26 -38.18 35.63
C GLU A 117 -6.51 -37.09 34.84
N VAL A 118 -5.57 -37.53 33.99
CA VAL A 118 -4.87 -36.66 33.06
C VAL A 118 -5.60 -36.73 31.72
N VAL A 119 -6.16 -35.61 31.29
CA VAL A 119 -6.88 -35.49 30.01
C VAL A 119 -6.09 -34.59 29.07
N LYS A 120 -5.97 -35.01 27.81
CA LYS A 120 -5.37 -34.17 26.77
C LYS A 120 -6.38 -33.18 26.25
N VAL A 121 -6.11 -31.89 26.44
CA VAL A 121 -6.95 -30.79 25.98
C VAL A 121 -6.25 -30.10 24.81
N PRO A 122 -6.92 -29.88 23.66
CA PRO A 122 -6.35 -29.12 22.57
C PRO A 122 -6.32 -27.64 22.93
N VAL A 123 -5.12 -27.05 22.90
CA VAL A 123 -4.92 -25.61 23.06
C VAL A 123 -4.51 -25.04 21.70
N THR A 124 -5.34 -24.13 21.18
CA THR A 124 -5.05 -23.39 19.94
C THR A 124 -4.21 -22.16 20.26
N GLN A 125 -3.02 -22.08 19.69
CA GLN A 125 -2.16 -20.91 19.75
C GLN A 125 -2.20 -20.15 18.43
N ARG A 126 -2.31 -18.83 18.51
CA ARG A 126 -2.27 -17.94 17.34
C ARG A 126 -0.88 -17.34 17.22
N ASN A 127 -0.21 -17.66 16.12
CA ASN A 127 1.12 -17.16 15.78
C ASN A 127 1.05 -16.26 14.54
N LEU A 128 1.84 -15.18 14.52
CA LEU A 128 1.98 -14.32 13.35
C LEU A 128 3.27 -14.68 12.63
N VAL A 129 3.16 -15.32 11.47
CA VAL A 129 4.31 -15.78 10.70
C VAL A 129 4.63 -14.74 9.62
N PRO A 130 5.89 -14.28 9.51
CA PRO A 130 6.28 -13.37 8.44
C PRO A 130 6.33 -14.12 7.11
N VAL A 131 5.58 -13.63 6.14
CA VAL A 131 5.58 -14.11 4.76
C VAL A 131 6.12 -12.99 3.88
N THR A 132 7.26 -13.25 3.25
CA THR A 132 7.87 -12.34 2.27
C THR A 132 7.27 -12.61 0.90
N ARG A 133 6.82 -11.54 0.24
CA ARG A 133 6.37 -11.59 -1.15
C ARG A 133 7.05 -10.50 -1.96
N THR A 134 7.47 -10.83 -3.17
CA THR A 134 7.96 -9.84 -4.13
C THR A 134 6.76 -9.18 -4.80
N VAL A 135 6.58 -7.89 -4.56
CA VAL A 135 5.52 -7.08 -5.17
C VAL A 135 6.17 -6.12 -6.16
N ARG A 136 5.60 -6.05 -7.36
CA ARG A 136 6.06 -5.13 -8.39
C ARG A 136 5.39 -3.77 -8.17
N VAL A 137 6.15 -2.79 -7.70
CA VAL A 137 5.65 -1.46 -7.33
C VAL A 137 6.06 -0.45 -8.42
N PRO A 138 5.12 0.33 -8.96
CA PRO A 138 5.47 1.40 -9.89
C PRO A 138 6.13 2.55 -9.13
N VAL A 139 7.40 2.83 -9.45
CA VAL A 139 8.14 3.97 -8.92
C VAL A 139 8.27 5.00 -10.04
N THR A 140 7.80 6.22 -9.79
CA THR A 140 7.93 7.33 -10.74
C THR A 140 9.12 8.18 -10.36
N THR A 141 10.11 8.27 -11.25
CA THR A 141 11.29 9.11 -11.08
C THR A 141 11.25 10.26 -12.09
N GLN A 142 11.77 11.42 -11.68
CA GLN A 142 11.89 12.56 -12.57
C GLN A 142 13.32 12.60 -13.11
N ARG A 143 13.45 12.54 -14.43
CA ARG A 143 14.72 12.71 -15.12
C ARG A 143 14.68 14.02 -15.89
N LEU A 144 15.73 14.82 -15.77
CA LEU A 144 15.91 16.01 -16.60
C LEU A 144 16.40 15.58 -17.98
N VAL A 145 15.70 16.00 -19.02
CA VAL A 145 16.07 15.81 -20.42
C VAL A 145 16.37 17.16 -21.04
N ASP A 146 17.50 17.25 -21.71
CA ASP A 146 17.94 18.44 -22.43
C ASP A 146 17.18 18.51 -23.77
N HIS A 147 16.46 19.60 -24.00
CA HIS A 147 15.80 19.91 -25.26
C HIS A 147 16.42 21.15 -25.87
N ASP A 148 16.74 21.08 -27.16
CA ASP A 148 17.17 22.23 -27.92
C ASP A 148 15.95 23.02 -28.40
N VAL A 149 15.84 24.28 -27.99
CA VAL A 149 14.72 25.16 -28.33
C VAL A 149 15.25 26.34 -29.11
N LEU A 150 14.72 26.55 -30.32
CA LEU A 150 14.98 27.73 -31.12
C LEU A 150 14.30 28.94 -30.45
N VAL A 151 15.11 29.89 -29.97
CA VAL A 151 14.64 31.08 -29.25
C VAL A 151 14.31 32.22 -30.21
N SER A 152 15.14 32.41 -31.24
CA SER A 152 14.96 33.47 -32.22
C SER A 152 15.62 33.12 -33.53
N ARG A 153 14.96 33.46 -34.65
CA ARG A 153 15.50 33.37 -36.00
C ARG A 153 15.46 34.76 -36.63
N HIS A 154 16.61 35.25 -37.08
CA HIS A 154 16.72 36.57 -37.71
C HIS A 154 17.40 36.45 -39.07
N LEU A 155 16.85 37.17 -40.05
CA LEU A 155 17.41 37.26 -41.39
C LEU A 155 18.67 38.13 -41.34
N VAL A 156 19.81 37.58 -41.74
CA VAL A 156 21.10 38.28 -41.73
C VAL A 156 21.38 38.94 -43.09
N SER A 157 20.92 38.33 -44.17
CA SER A 157 20.98 38.94 -45.50
C SER A 157 19.71 38.65 -46.30
N SER A 158 19.06 39.71 -46.76
CA SER A 158 18.10 39.64 -47.86
C SER A 158 18.90 39.80 -49.15
N GLN A 159 19.24 38.70 -49.82
CA GLN A 159 19.55 38.83 -51.24
C GLN A 159 18.24 39.22 -51.92
N ALA A 160 18.14 40.48 -52.32
CA ALA A 160 16.97 41.00 -53.04
C ALA A 160 16.73 40.09 -54.26
N PRO A 161 15.50 39.60 -54.49
CA PRO A 161 15.22 38.87 -55.71
C PRO A 161 15.53 39.79 -56.88
N THR A 162 16.29 39.30 -57.85
CA THR A 162 16.58 39.99 -59.10
C THR A 162 15.24 40.15 -59.84
N VAL A 163 14.58 41.29 -59.65
CA VAL A 163 13.33 41.63 -60.34
C VAL A 163 13.67 42.01 -61.78
N ALA A 164 13.41 41.11 -62.72
CA ALA A 164 13.38 41.43 -64.13
C ALA A 164 12.28 42.47 -64.40
N ALA A 165 12.68 43.64 -64.89
CA ALA A 165 11.78 44.73 -65.24
C ALA A 165 10.89 44.32 -66.43
N ASN A 166 9.57 44.36 -66.22
CA ASN A 166 8.59 44.33 -67.31
C ASN A 166 7.42 45.28 -66.94
N PRO A 167 7.03 46.25 -67.80
CA PRO A 167 6.01 47.23 -67.43
C PRO A 167 4.57 46.80 -67.76
N ALA A 168 3.72 46.87 -66.71
CA ALA A 168 2.27 47.15 -66.67
C ALA A 168 1.25 46.17 -67.34
N PRO A 169 -0.08 46.20 -67.02
CA PRO A 169 -0.83 47.10 -66.14
C PRO A 169 -1.86 46.47 -65.15
N ALA A 170 -2.31 47.31 -64.19
CA ALA A 170 -3.63 47.40 -63.55
C ALA A 170 -4.09 46.41 -62.43
N LEU A 171 -4.73 47.04 -61.43
CA LEU A 171 -5.84 46.60 -60.54
C LEU A 171 -5.54 46.45 -59.03
N THR A 172 -6.13 47.39 -58.28
CA THR A 172 -6.79 47.26 -56.96
C THR A 172 -6.20 46.32 -55.92
N SER A 173 -5.66 46.88 -54.83
CA SER A 173 -5.44 46.15 -53.58
C SER A 173 -6.04 46.88 -52.38
N SER A 174 -7.04 46.23 -51.80
CA SER A 174 -7.72 46.55 -50.55
C SER A 174 -6.73 46.48 -49.38
N ALA A 175 -6.61 47.56 -48.62
CA ALA A 175 -5.85 47.57 -47.38
C ALA A 175 -6.63 46.82 -46.29
N SER A 176 -6.27 45.56 -46.03
CA SER A 176 -6.66 44.86 -44.81
C SER A 176 -5.72 45.28 -43.68
N SER A 177 -6.23 46.13 -42.78
CA SER A 177 -5.60 46.49 -41.52
C SER A 177 -5.44 45.24 -40.63
N LEU A 178 -4.20 44.99 -40.19
CA LEU A 178 -3.89 43.99 -39.17
C LEU A 178 -4.44 44.46 -37.81
N GLU A 179 -5.47 43.76 -37.35
CA GLU A 179 -6.03 43.90 -36.02
C GLU A 179 -5.07 43.28 -34.99
N VAL A 180 -4.34 44.15 -34.29
CA VAL A 180 -3.54 43.83 -33.10
C VAL A 180 -4.52 43.60 -31.95
N GLY A 181 -4.79 42.34 -31.61
CA GLY A 181 -5.72 42.03 -30.51
C GLY A 181 -6.14 40.56 -30.40
N GLY A 182 -5.18 39.63 -30.35
CA GLY A 182 -5.46 38.20 -30.20
C GLY A 182 -5.95 37.79 -28.81
N VAL A 183 -7.23 37.99 -28.51
CA VAL A 183 -7.92 37.34 -27.37
C VAL A 183 -8.94 36.27 -27.81
N ARG A 184 -8.98 35.92 -29.10
CA ARG A 184 -9.95 34.94 -29.65
C ARG A 184 -9.55 33.46 -29.57
N GLN A 185 -8.46 33.10 -28.86
CA GLN A 185 -8.02 31.70 -28.75
C GLN A 185 -7.78 31.20 -27.31
N LEU A 186 -8.25 31.93 -26.29
CA LEU A 186 -8.20 31.43 -24.89
C LEU A 186 -9.31 30.42 -24.54
N ASP A 187 -10.36 30.30 -25.36
CA ASP A 187 -11.43 29.31 -25.14
C ASP A 187 -11.14 27.92 -25.73
N ALA A 188 -10.12 27.78 -26.59
CA ALA A 188 -9.79 26.51 -27.22
C ALA A 188 -8.96 25.56 -26.33
N ASN A 189 -8.47 26.02 -25.18
CA ASN A 189 -7.56 25.25 -24.33
C ASN A 189 -7.98 25.27 -22.84
N ARG A 190 -9.26 25.00 -22.57
CA ARG A 190 -9.71 24.67 -21.21
C ARG A 190 -9.62 23.16 -21.01
N PRO A 191 -8.86 22.65 -20.03
CA PRO A 191 -8.83 21.23 -19.73
C PRO A 191 -10.23 20.75 -19.35
N ARG A 192 -10.73 19.72 -20.05
CA ARG A 192 -12.00 19.07 -19.72
C ARG A 192 -11.93 18.57 -18.27
N SER A 193 -12.85 19.06 -17.46
CA SER A 193 -13.09 18.59 -16.10
C SER A 193 -13.32 17.07 -16.09
N ILE A 194 -12.65 16.43 -15.14
CA ILE A 194 -12.71 15.01 -14.80
C ILE A 194 -14.16 14.50 -14.83
N ALA A 195 -14.40 13.46 -15.62
CA ALA A 195 -15.65 12.71 -15.58
C ALA A 195 -15.83 12.12 -14.17
N ARG A 196 -16.83 12.63 -13.45
CA ARG A 196 -17.31 12.07 -12.21
C ARG A 196 -17.93 10.70 -12.51
N VAL A 197 -17.29 9.64 -12.02
CA VAL A 197 -17.85 8.28 -12.02
C VAL A 197 -19.18 8.31 -11.26
N PRO A 198 -20.31 7.86 -11.85
CA PRO A 198 -21.56 7.74 -11.12
C PRO A 198 -21.45 6.61 -10.09
N ASN A 199 -21.57 6.95 -8.81
CA ASN A 199 -21.90 5.99 -7.76
C ASN A 199 -23.33 5.47 -8.02
N GLY A 200 -23.43 4.31 -8.67
CA GLY A 200 -24.65 3.55 -8.83
C GLY A 200 -24.76 2.50 -7.74
N THR A 201 -25.62 2.78 -6.76
CA THR A 201 -26.18 1.85 -5.78
C THR A 201 -27.01 0.75 -6.46
N GLY A 202 -26.83 -0.49 -6.00
CA GLY A 202 -27.90 -1.49 -5.94
C GLY A 202 -28.04 -2.47 -7.11
N VAL A 203 -27.37 -3.63 -7.01
CA VAL A 203 -27.84 -4.89 -7.61
C VAL A 203 -27.64 -6.02 -6.61
N THR A 204 -28.76 -6.42 -6.00
CA THR A 204 -29.14 -7.73 -5.45
C THR A 204 -28.06 -8.64 -4.84
N ALA A 205 -28.23 -8.88 -3.53
CA ALA A 205 -27.68 -10.03 -2.83
C ALA A 205 -28.16 -11.34 -3.49
N ALA A 206 -27.24 -12.04 -4.15
CA ALA A 206 -27.42 -13.45 -4.48
C ALA A 206 -27.01 -14.28 -3.26
N ALA A 207 -27.99 -15.00 -2.71
CA ALA A 207 -27.81 -15.94 -1.62
C ALA A 207 -26.79 -17.03 -1.99
N VAL A 208 -25.75 -17.18 -1.16
CA VAL A 208 -24.86 -18.33 -1.17
C VAL A 208 -25.56 -19.46 -0.42
N PRO A 209 -25.83 -20.64 -1.03
CA PRO A 209 -26.35 -21.77 -0.29
C PRO A 209 -25.26 -22.34 0.62
N SER A 210 -25.57 -22.38 1.92
CA SER A 210 -24.76 -23.06 2.93
C SER A 210 -24.73 -24.57 2.64
N LEU A 211 -23.56 -25.09 2.29
CA LEU A 211 -23.29 -26.52 2.24
C LEU A 211 -23.21 -27.04 3.69
N GLY A 212 -24.26 -27.72 4.14
CA GLY A 212 -24.26 -28.41 5.43
C GLY A 212 -23.35 -29.65 5.41
N PRO A 213 -22.81 -30.08 6.57
CA PRO A 213 -21.94 -31.24 6.64
C PRO A 213 -22.73 -32.55 6.47
N ASP A 214 -22.32 -33.32 5.47
CA ASP A 214 -22.78 -34.67 5.19
C ASP A 214 -22.34 -35.59 6.36
N ARG A 215 -23.31 -36.17 7.07
CA ARG A 215 -23.08 -37.21 8.09
C ARG A 215 -23.36 -38.57 7.46
N ARG A 216 -22.34 -39.42 7.42
CA ARG A 216 -22.45 -40.88 7.43
C ARG A 216 -21.56 -41.42 8.54
#